data_AF-H6QD88-F1
#
_entry.id   AF-H6QD88-F1
#
_cell.length_a   1.000
_cell.length_b   1.000
_cell.length_c   1.000
_cell.angle_alpha   90.00
_cell.angle_beta   90.00
_cell.angle_gamma   90.00
#
_symmetry.space_group_name_H-M   'P 1'
#
loop_
_entity.id
_entity.type
_entity.pdbx_description
1 polymer ?
#
loop_
_entity_poly.entity_id
_entity_poly.type
_entity_poly.pdbx_seq_one_letter_code
_entity_poly.pdbx_strand_id
1 'polypeptide(L)'
;MGERLSIIVTPEKVQIGDKTIYVDNLRPVELLLAALAYGIGIRYIDKTGEVFEMQCEVEGYKIKCEANCTGEEERCLVFRTVTKGVQFTCREKAQTRAET
;
A
#
# COMPACT_ATOMS: atom_id res chain seq x y z
N MET A 1 -10.22 -15.82 17.76
CA MET A 1 -9.41 -16.95 17.25
C MET A 1 -8.43 -16.40 16.24
N GLY A 2 -7.13 -16.70 16.36
CA GLY A 2 -6.14 -16.37 15.34
C GLY A 2 -6.06 -17.48 14.31
N GLU A 3 -6.04 -17.13 13.03
CA GLU A 3 -5.77 -18.08 11.94
C GLU A 3 -4.25 -18.20 11.76
N ARG A 4 -3.74 -19.43 11.64
CA ARG A 4 -2.33 -19.67 11.34
C ARG A 4 -2.16 -19.83 9.84
N LEU A 5 -1.45 -18.88 9.22
CA LEU A 5 -1.11 -18.94 7.81
C LEU A 5 0.33 -19.48 7.62
N SER A 6 0.50 -20.40 6.67
CA SER A 6 1.81 -20.86 6.22
C SER A 6 2.22 -20.08 4.97
N ILE A 7 3.45 -19.57 4.97
CA ILE A 7 3.99 -18.76 3.86
C ILE A 7 5.25 -19.44 3.34
N ILE A 8 5.27 -19.73 2.04
CA ILE A 8 6.43 -20.29 1.34
C ILE A 8 6.87 -19.28 0.28
N VAL A 9 8.17 -18.98 0.25
CA VAL A 9 8.76 -18.01 -0.69
C VAL A 9 9.78 -18.73 -1.55
N THR A 10 9.70 -18.49 -2.86
CA THR A 10 10.67 -18.88 -3.87
C THR A 10 11.03 -17.65 -4.70
N PRO A 11 12.09 -17.69 -5.53
CA PRO A 11 12.42 -16.56 -6.42
C PRO A 11 11.28 -16.12 -7.34
N GLU A 12 10.38 -17.04 -7.72
CA GLU A 12 9.33 -16.79 -8.70
C GLU A 12 7.95 -16.49 -8.08
N LYS A 13 7.70 -16.96 -6.86
CA LYS A 13 6.37 -16.88 -6.24
C LYS A 13 6.37 -16.87 -4.72
N VAL A 14 5.31 -16.30 -4.17
CA VAL A 14 4.89 -16.36 -2.77
C VAL A 14 3.60 -17.18 -2.67
N GLN A 15 3.59 -18.22 -1.85
CA GLN A 15 2.41 -19.03 -1.58
C GLN A 15 1.90 -18.75 -0.16
N ILE A 16 0.59 -18.43 -0.04
CA ILE A 16 -0.11 -18.15 1.21
C ILE A 16 -1.29 -19.12 1.30
N GLY A 17 -1.12 -20.20 2.06
CA GLY A 17 -2.09 -21.30 2.05
C GLY A 17 -2.22 -21.93 0.66
N ASP A 18 -3.42 -21.86 0.08
CA ASP A 18 -3.75 -22.31 -1.28
C ASP A 18 -3.56 -21.22 -2.35
N LYS A 19 -3.33 -19.96 -1.94
CA LYS A 19 -3.16 -18.82 -2.86
C LYS A 19 -1.71 -18.69 -3.31
N THR A 20 -1.52 -18.43 -4.60
CA THR A 20 -0.19 -18.20 -5.21
C THR A 20 -0.13 -16.80 -5.81
N ILE A 21 0.95 -16.08 -5.52
CA ILE A 21 1.29 -14.78 -6.08
C ILE A 21 2.62 -14.92 -6.83
N TYR A 22 2.62 -14.70 -8.14
CA TYR A 22 3.85 -14.68 -8.94
C TYR A 22 4.56 -13.33 -8.75
N VAL A 23 5.87 -13.37 -8.49
CA VAL A 23 6.70 -12.20 -8.12
C VAL A 23 8.02 -12.18 -8.88
N ASP A 24 8.15 -12.98 -9.93
CA ASP A 24 9.34 -13.21 -10.75
C ASP A 24 9.94 -11.94 -11.40
N ASN A 25 9.23 -10.80 -11.35
CA ASN A 25 9.68 -9.52 -11.87
C ASN A 25 9.51 -8.35 -10.86
N LEU A 26 9.29 -8.65 -9.58
CA LEU A 26 9.09 -7.65 -8.54
C LEU A 26 10.21 -7.67 -7.52
N ARG A 27 10.75 -6.49 -7.21
CA ARG A 27 11.72 -6.30 -6.13
C ARG A 27 11.00 -6.36 -4.78
N PRO A 28 11.68 -6.76 -3.70
CA PRO A 28 11.09 -6.76 -2.35
C PRO A 28 10.47 -5.43 -1.93
N VAL A 29 11.07 -4.30 -2.35
CA VAL A 29 10.51 -2.96 -2.09
C VAL A 29 9.20 -2.72 -2.84
N GLU A 30 9.03 -3.23 -4.05
CA GLU A 30 7.79 -3.10 -4.82
C GLU A 30 6.67 -3.93 -4.18
N LEU A 31 6.99 -5.11 -3.63
CA LEU A 31 6.04 -5.92 -2.86
C LEU A 31 5.62 -5.23 -1.56
N LEU A 32 6.55 -4.58 -0.86
CA LEU A 32 6.26 -3.76 0.31
C LEU A 32 5.30 -2.61 -0.03
N LEU A 33 5.59 -1.89 -1.12
CA LEU A 33 4.75 -0.80 -1.61
C LEU A 33 3.38 -1.30 -2.06
N ALA A 34 3.29 -2.46 -2.70
CA ALA A 34 2.02 -3.08 -3.08
C ALA A 34 1.17 -3.43 -1.85
N ALA A 35 1.78 -4.01 -0.81
CA ALA A 35 1.10 -4.30 0.45
C ALA A 35 0.61 -3.01 1.15
N LEU A 36 1.41 -1.95 1.13
CA LEU A 36 1.05 -0.64 1.67
C LEU A 36 -0.12 -0.03 0.89
N ALA A 37 -0.01 0.00 -0.45
CA ALA A 37 -1.04 0.53 -1.35
C ALA A 37 -2.37 -0.18 -1.16
N TYR A 38 -2.37 -1.52 -1.13
CA TYR A 38 -3.59 -2.29 -0.91
C TYR A 38 -4.19 -2.04 0.48
N GLY A 39 -3.34 -2.03 1.51
CA GLY A 39 -3.76 -1.83 2.90
C GLY A 39 -4.44 -0.50 3.14
N ILE A 40 -3.94 0.59 2.53
CA ILE A 40 -4.57 1.92 2.60
C ILE A 40 -5.74 1.99 1.62
N GLY A 41 -5.50 1.57 0.37
CA GLY A 41 -6.39 1.76 -0.77
C GLY A 41 -7.75 1.10 -0.59
N ILE A 42 -7.84 -0.08 0.02
CA ILE A 42 -9.15 -0.70 0.25
C ILE A 42 -10.05 0.17 1.15
N ARG A 43 -9.48 0.81 2.18
CA ARG A 43 -10.23 1.72 3.07
C ARG A 43 -10.60 3.02 2.37
N TYR A 44 -9.70 3.52 1.54
CA TYR A 44 -9.95 4.69 0.71
C TYR A 44 -11.14 4.45 -0.24
N ILE A 45 -11.11 3.32 -0.96
CA ILE A 45 -12.17 2.90 -1.89
C ILE A 45 -13.49 2.71 -1.14
N ASP A 46 -13.48 2.00 -0.01
CA ASP A 46 -14.68 1.77 0.81
C ASP A 46 -15.33 3.09 1.28
N LYS A 47 -14.51 4.11 1.58
CA LYS A 47 -14.97 5.40 2.11
C LYS A 47 -15.38 6.41 1.03
N THR A 48 -14.74 6.38 -0.13
CA THR A 48 -14.91 7.41 -1.17
C THR A 48 -15.59 6.91 -2.43
N GLY A 49 -15.55 5.60 -2.71
CA GLY A 49 -15.95 5.01 -3.99
C GLY A 49 -14.97 5.29 -5.13
N GLU A 50 -13.85 5.97 -4.87
CA GLU A 50 -12.87 6.36 -5.89
C GLU A 50 -11.68 5.38 -5.93
N VAL A 51 -11.04 5.26 -7.10
CA VAL A 51 -9.81 4.48 -7.25
C VAL A 51 -8.69 5.11 -6.42
N PHE A 52 -7.94 4.26 -5.71
CA PHE A 52 -6.79 4.71 -4.94
C PHE A 52 -5.52 4.69 -5.81
N GLU A 53 -4.84 5.83 -5.88
CA GLU A 53 -3.54 5.98 -6.52
C GLU A 53 -2.48 6.42 -5.51
N MET A 54 -1.30 5.80 -5.60
CA MET A 54 -0.15 6.10 -4.76
C MET A 54 1.09 6.22 -5.65
N GLN A 55 1.82 7.31 -5.48
CA GLN A 55 3.10 7.53 -6.16
C GLN A 55 4.21 7.44 -5.13
N CYS A 56 5.30 6.74 -5.46
CA CYS A 56 6.44 6.59 -4.57
C CYS A 56 7.76 6.81 -5.29
N GLU A 57 8.67 7.52 -4.61
CA GLU A 57 10.07 7.66 -4.96
C GLU A 57 10.89 6.73 -4.06
N VAL A 58 11.77 5.93 -4.67
CA VAL A 58 12.65 4.98 -3.97
C VAL A 58 14.10 5.33 -4.28
N GLU A 59 14.80 5.87 -3.29
CA GLU A 59 16.21 6.24 -3.36
C GLU A 59 17.01 5.46 -2.31
N GLY A 60 17.54 4.30 -2.68
CA GLY A 60 18.21 3.38 -1.76
C GLY A 60 17.27 2.89 -0.66
N TYR A 61 17.51 3.31 0.58
CA TYR A 61 16.67 2.99 1.75
C TYR A 61 15.63 4.07 2.07
N LYS A 62 15.62 5.18 1.31
CA LYS A 62 14.64 6.25 1.50
C LYS A 62 13.46 5.99 0.58
N ILE A 63 12.28 5.87 1.17
CA ILE A 63 11.02 5.70 0.44
C ILE A 63 10.13 6.89 0.80
N LYS A 64 9.72 7.64 -0.21
CA LYS A 64 8.72 8.71 -0.08
C LYS A 64 7.51 8.32 -0.89
N CYS A 65 6.34 8.32 -0.29
CA CYS A 65 5.09 8.01 -0.95
C CYS A 65 4.07 9.11 -0.73
N GLU A 66 3.21 9.31 -1.71
CA GLU A 66 2.12 10.27 -1.64
C GLU A 66 0.85 9.73 -2.29
N ALA A 67 -0.28 10.05 -1.68
CA ALA A 67 -1.60 9.62 -2.13
C ALA A 67 -2.70 10.57 -1.61
N ASN A 68 -3.90 10.45 -2.16
CA ASN A 68 -5.08 11.07 -1.57
C ASN A 68 -5.45 10.33 -0.29
N CYS A 69 -5.63 11.06 0.81
CA CYS A 69 -5.94 10.48 2.12
C CYS A 69 -7.39 10.72 2.53
N THR A 70 -7.86 9.91 3.47
CA THR A 70 -9.18 9.99 4.11
C THR A 70 -9.11 10.09 5.63
N GLY A 71 -7.91 10.06 6.21
CA GLY A 71 -7.67 10.04 7.66
C GLY A 71 -7.74 8.63 8.28
N GLU A 72 -7.99 7.59 7.48
CA GLU A 72 -8.09 6.19 7.95
C GLU A 72 -6.76 5.43 7.80
N GLU A 73 -5.70 6.07 7.29
CA GLU A 73 -4.43 5.42 6.95
C GLU A 73 -3.80 4.78 8.18
N GLU A 74 -3.86 5.45 9.33
CA GLU A 74 -3.33 4.94 10.61
C GLU A 74 -4.05 3.68 11.12
N ARG A 75 -5.25 3.38 10.63
CA ARG A 75 -5.96 2.14 10.97
C ARG A 75 -5.45 0.94 10.17
N CYS A 76 -4.60 1.16 9.17
CA CYS A 76 -3.95 0.10 8.42
C CYS A 76 -2.73 -0.43 9.19
N LEU A 77 -2.71 -1.73 9.49
CA LEU A 77 -1.59 -2.38 10.16
C LEU A 77 -0.29 -2.26 9.36
N VAL A 78 -0.37 -2.42 8.03
CA VAL A 78 0.80 -2.29 7.15
C VAL A 78 1.36 -0.88 7.24
N PHE A 79 0.51 0.15 7.13
CA PHE A 79 0.91 1.55 7.29
C PHE A 79 1.66 1.77 8.61
N ARG A 80 1.06 1.37 9.74
CA ARG A 80 1.69 1.48 11.07
C ARG A 80 3.03 0.76 11.20
N THR A 81 3.23 -0.31 10.44
CA THR A 81 4.47 -1.11 10.48
C THR A 81 5.58 -0.45 9.67
N VAL A 82 5.23 0.22 8.57
CA VAL A 82 6.20 0.75 7.60
C VAL A 82 6.51 2.24 7.77
N THR A 83 5.69 3.02 8.48
CA THR A 83 5.85 4.48 8.63
C THR A 83 7.17 4.94 9.24
N LYS A 84 7.92 4.05 9.90
CA LYS A 84 9.29 4.36 10.36
C LYS A 84 10.33 4.36 9.23
N GLY A 85 10.08 3.64 8.14
CA GLY A 85 10.97 3.53 6.97
C GLY A 85 10.39 4.17 5.70
N VAL A 86 9.09 4.45 5.67
CA VAL A 86 8.39 5.09 4.55
C VAL A 86 7.86 6.43 5.01
N GLN A 87 8.33 7.51 4.39
CA GLN A 87 7.74 8.83 4.54
C GLN A 87 6.48 8.90 3.68
N PHE A 88 5.31 8.93 4.31
CA PHE A 88 4.04 9.00 3.60
C PHE A 88 3.41 10.38 3.75
N THR A 89 2.99 10.98 2.64
CA THR A 89 2.38 12.32 2.63
C THR A 89 1.00 12.28 1.99
N CYS A 90 0.04 12.91 2.65
CA CYS A 90 -1.30 13.09 2.12
C CYS A 90 -1.33 14.29 1.19
N ARG A 91 -1.74 14.07 -0.06
CA ARG A 91 -2.05 15.15 -0.98
C ARG A 91 -3.38 15.77 -0.57
N GLU A 92 -3.44 17.09 -0.50
CA GLU A 92 -4.73 17.77 -0.50
C GLU A 92 -5.38 17.49 -1.85
N LYS A 93 -6.62 16.98 -1.85
CA LYS A 93 -7.43 16.96 -3.08
C LYS A 93 -7.44 18.40 -3.59
N ALA A 94 -6.88 18.63 -4.77
CA ALA A 94 -7.10 19.88 -5.49
C ALA A 94 -8.63 20.02 -5.62
N GLN A 95 -9.23 20.88 -4.79
CA GLN A 95 -10.63 21.23 -4.93
C GLN A 95 -10.77 21.77 -6.34
N THR A 96 -11.36 20.98 -7.23
CA THR A 96 -11.82 21.49 -8.51
C THR A 96 -12.92 22.49 -8.17
N ARG A 97 -12.55 23.77 -8.03
CA ARG A 97 -13.46 24.89 -8.18
C ARG A 97 -13.95 24.81 -9.62
N ALA A 98 -15.02 24.05 -9.84
CA ALA A 98 -15.91 24.32 -10.94
C ALA A 98 -16.65 25.60 -10.54
N GLU A 99 -16.06 26.74 -10.91
CA GLU A 99 -16.76 28.02 -10.91
C GLU A 99 -18.00 27.88 -11.81
N THR A 100 -19.15 28.19 -11.23
CA THR A 100 -20.46 28.23 -11.90
C THR A 100 -20.56 29.46 -12.78
#